data_AF-A0A151X1G7-F1
#
_entry.id   AF-A0A151X1G7-F1
#
_cell.length_a   1.000
_cell.length_b   1.000
_cell.length_c   1.000
_cell.angle_alpha   90.00
_cell.angle_beta   90.00
_cell.angle_gamma   90.00
#
_symmetry.space_group_name_H-M   'P 1'
#
loop_
_entity.id
_entity.type
_entity.pdbx_description
1 polymer ?
#
loop_
_entity_poly.entity_id
_entity_poly.type
_entity_poly.pdbx_seq_one_letter_code
_entity_poly.pdbx_strand_id
1 'polypeptide(L)'
;MSDYFSEMGWTPLSDGEAPNHLIQMARFLRDFGMWDLVGQDTELPPPASKDAVTNLPEIKIESSENKQCPVCLKEFETGSKAKLMPCQHVFHQECIIPWLEKTNSCPLCRYELPTDDEDYEMYRKEKKRAVEREKDLESLHNSMFT
;
A
#
# COMPACT_ATOMS: atom_id res chain seq x y z
N MET A 1 36.47 -5.04 -14.76
CA MET A 1 35.38 -4.49 -13.94
C MET A 1 34.68 -3.49 -14.84
N SER A 2 33.54 -3.85 -15.40
CA SER A 2 32.68 -2.91 -16.13
C SER A 2 32.28 -1.80 -15.17
N ASP A 3 32.38 -0.56 -15.62
CA ASP A 3 31.92 0.57 -14.83
C ASP A 3 30.40 0.48 -14.69
N TYR A 4 29.86 0.68 -13.49
CA TYR A 4 28.44 0.53 -13.17
C TYR A 4 27.51 1.28 -14.15
N PHE A 5 27.99 2.41 -14.67
CA PHE A 5 27.30 3.23 -15.67
C PHE A 5 27.10 2.52 -17.02
N SER A 6 28.04 1.67 -17.43
CA SER A 6 27.98 0.92 -18.68
C SER A 6 26.97 -0.23 -18.63
N GLU A 7 26.75 -0.82 -17.44
CA GLU A 7 25.78 -1.90 -17.24
C GLU A 7 24.33 -1.39 -17.27
N MET A 8 24.10 -0.15 -16.85
CA MET A 8 22.77 0.49 -16.83
C MET A 8 22.43 1.22 -18.14
N GLY A 9 23.33 1.21 -19.13
CA GLY A 9 23.12 1.85 -20.44
C GLY A 9 23.04 3.39 -20.36
N TRP A 10 23.65 4.01 -19.35
CA TRP A 10 23.62 5.46 -19.19
C TRP A 10 24.77 6.10 -19.96
N THR A 11 24.45 6.88 -20.99
CA THR A 11 25.43 7.65 -21.76
C THR A 11 25.49 9.10 -21.28
N PRO A 12 26.69 9.70 -21.15
CA PRO A 12 26.82 11.13 -20.94
C PRO A 12 26.13 11.89 -22.08
N LEU A 13 25.59 13.07 -21.76
CA LEU A 13 25.04 13.97 -22.78
C LEU A 13 26.15 14.45 -23.71
N SER A 14 25.85 14.51 -25.01
CA SER A 14 26.77 15.04 -26.00
C SER A 14 26.85 16.58 -25.94
N ASP A 15 27.91 17.15 -26.52
CA ASP A 15 28.12 18.60 -26.52
C ASP A 15 26.99 19.31 -27.27
N GLY A 16 26.16 20.05 -26.54
CA GLY A 16 25.03 20.83 -27.07
C GLY A 16 23.64 20.21 -26.85
N GLU A 17 23.54 19.00 -26.30
CA GLU A 17 22.25 18.45 -25.85
C GLU A 17 21.85 19.06 -24.50
N ALA A 18 20.62 19.55 -24.42
CA ALA A 18 20.05 19.98 -23.15
C ALA A 18 19.58 18.74 -22.35
N PRO A 19 19.92 18.65 -21.06
CA PRO A 19 19.41 17.60 -20.19
C PRO A 19 17.88 17.59 -20.20
N ASN A 20 17.30 16.39 -20.09
CA ASN A 20 15.84 16.22 -20.10
C ASN A 20 15.21 17.09 -19.00
N HIS A 21 14.60 18.20 -19.42
CA HIS A 21 14.10 19.23 -18.50
C HIS A 21 13.04 18.68 -17.55
N LEU A 22 12.30 17.64 -17.97
CA LEU A 22 11.35 16.94 -17.09
C LEU A 22 12.06 16.20 -15.96
N ILE A 23 13.19 15.55 -16.24
CA ILE A 23 13.99 14.85 -15.23
C ILE A 23 14.69 15.85 -14.31
N GLN A 24 15.19 16.96 -14.85
CA GLN A 24 15.75 18.03 -14.02
C GLN A 24 14.70 18.68 -13.14
N MET A 25 13.50 18.94 -13.65
CA MET A 25 12.38 19.47 -12.89
C MET A 25 11.96 18.49 -11.79
N ALA A 26 11.88 17.18 -12.08
CA ALA A 26 11.58 16.15 -11.08
C ALA A 26 12.64 16.10 -9.95
N ARG A 27 13.93 16.23 -10.30
CA ARG A 27 15.01 16.35 -9.31
C ARG A 27 14.88 17.62 -8.48
N PHE A 28 14.61 18.76 -9.12
CA PHE A 28 14.42 20.04 -8.43
C PHE A 28 13.23 19.99 -7.47
N LEU A 29 12.10 19.43 -7.90
CA LEU A 29 10.92 19.26 -7.05
C LEU A 29 11.20 18.38 -5.82
N ARG A 30 11.93 17.27 -5.99
CA ARG A 30 12.33 16.40 -4.88
C ARG A 30 13.34 17.09 -3.95
N ASP A 31 14.38 17.69 -4.51
CA ASP A 31 15.52 18.21 -3.75
C ASP A 31 15.16 19.50 -2.97
N PHE A 32 14.21 20.29 -3.47
CA PHE A 32 13.67 21.47 -2.78
C PHE A 32 12.43 21.19 -1.94
N GLY A 33 12.02 19.92 -1.77
CA GLY A 33 10.82 19.55 -1.01
C GLY A 33 9.51 20.13 -1.60
N MET A 34 9.55 20.62 -2.83
CA MET A 34 8.39 21.17 -3.53
C MET A 34 7.53 20.09 -4.18
N TRP A 35 7.90 18.81 -4.02
CA TRP A 35 7.06 17.67 -4.37
C TRP A 35 5.69 17.74 -3.65
N ASP A 36 5.65 18.29 -2.43
CA ASP A 36 4.42 18.50 -1.65
C ASP A 36 3.45 19.53 -2.30
N LEU A 37 3.95 20.40 -3.19
CA LEU A 37 3.14 21.42 -3.90
C LEU A 37 2.46 20.87 -5.17
N VAL A 38 2.86 19.69 -5.66
CA VAL A 38 2.32 19.09 -6.90
C VAL A 38 1.10 18.20 -6.63
N GLY A 39 0.58 18.19 -5.39
CA GLY A 39 -0.74 17.63 -5.12
C GLY A 39 -0.81 16.11 -5.32
N GLN A 40 0.11 15.38 -4.71
CA GLN A 40 -0.19 14.02 -4.27
C GLN A 40 0.10 13.96 -2.78
N ASP A 41 -0.95 14.30 -2.05
CA ASP A 41 -1.11 14.03 -0.65
C ASP A 41 -0.44 12.71 -0.29
N THR A 42 0.60 12.82 0.53
CA THR A 42 1.06 11.72 1.38
C THR A 42 0.04 11.44 2.49
N GLU A 43 -1.25 11.66 2.22
CA GLU A 43 -2.34 11.26 3.09
C GLU A 43 -2.38 9.73 3.05
N LEU A 44 -1.73 9.18 4.07
CA LEU A 44 -1.96 7.80 4.46
C LEU A 44 -3.48 7.60 4.53
N PRO A 45 -3.98 6.45 4.07
CA PRO A 45 -5.40 6.17 4.13
C PRO A 45 -5.86 6.31 5.59
N PRO A 46 -7.09 6.78 5.82
CA PRO A 46 -7.59 7.09 7.14
C PRO A 46 -7.50 5.89 8.09
N PRO A 47 -7.55 6.14 9.40
CA PRO A 47 -7.52 5.07 10.39
C PRO A 47 -8.69 4.11 10.22
N ALA A 48 -8.50 2.84 10.58
CA ALA A 48 -9.60 1.89 10.61
C ALA A 48 -10.65 2.30 11.65
N SER A 49 -11.92 1.98 11.39
CA SER A 49 -12.97 2.20 12.38
C SER A 49 -12.67 1.40 13.64
N LYS A 50 -12.90 2.02 14.80
CA LYS A 50 -12.61 1.38 16.10
C LYS A 50 -13.35 0.05 16.24
N ASP A 51 -14.59 0.03 15.76
CA ASP A 51 -15.44 -1.16 15.74
C ASP A 51 -14.87 -2.27 14.83
N ALA A 52 -14.30 -1.91 13.68
CA ALA A 52 -13.66 -2.91 12.81
C ALA A 52 -12.44 -3.53 13.50
N VAL A 53 -11.63 -2.74 14.22
CA VAL A 53 -10.45 -3.23 14.93
C VAL A 53 -10.84 -4.14 16.10
N THR A 54 -11.87 -3.79 16.88
CA THR A 54 -12.32 -4.61 18.02
C THR A 54 -12.91 -5.94 17.56
N ASN A 55 -13.65 -5.94 16.45
CA ASN A 55 -14.32 -7.12 15.90
C ASN A 55 -13.37 -8.08 15.17
N LEU A 56 -12.08 -7.77 15.04
CA LEU A 56 -11.11 -8.68 14.44
C LEU A 56 -10.97 -9.97 15.27
N PRO A 57 -11.03 -11.15 14.61
CA PRO A 57 -10.94 -12.44 15.29
C PRO A 57 -9.60 -12.58 16.03
N GLU A 58 -9.71 -12.92 17.31
CA GLU A 58 -8.57 -13.25 18.16
C GLU A 58 -8.27 -14.74 18.03
N ILE A 59 -7.03 -15.04 17.66
CA ILE A 59 -6.53 -16.41 17.62
C ILE A 59 -5.48 -16.58 18.72
N LYS A 60 -5.56 -17.71 19.42
CA LYS A 60 -4.51 -18.17 20.34
C LYS A 60 -3.57 -19.06 19.55
N ILE A 61 -2.27 -18.81 19.68
CA ILE A 61 -1.27 -19.56 18.94
C ILE A 61 -0.94 -20.83 19.73
N GLU A 62 -1.45 -21.97 19.25
CA GLU A 62 -1.32 -23.28 19.90
C GLU A 62 0.01 -23.97 19.58
N SER A 63 0.61 -23.68 18.42
CA SER A 63 1.93 -24.16 18.04
C SER A 63 2.74 -23.06 17.37
N SER A 64 3.97 -22.84 17.86
CA SER A 64 4.96 -21.90 17.34
C SER A 64 5.66 -22.45 16.09
N GLU A 65 4.91 -23.06 15.17
CA GLU A 65 5.48 -23.57 13.92
C GLU A 65 5.83 -22.39 13.00
N ASN A 66 7.02 -21.81 13.23
CA ASN A 66 7.74 -20.89 12.33
C ASN A 66 6.95 -19.66 11.83
N LYS A 67 5.93 -19.22 12.56
CA LYS A 67 5.24 -17.97 12.23
C LYS A 67 5.97 -16.82 12.95
N GLN A 68 6.36 -15.81 12.17
CA GLN A 68 6.99 -14.59 12.64
C GLN A 68 6.04 -13.42 12.34
N CYS A 69 5.90 -12.49 13.27
CA CYS A 69 5.13 -11.28 13.01
C CYS A 69 5.94 -10.36 12.08
N PRO A 70 5.40 -9.97 10.91
CA PRO A 70 6.14 -9.16 9.92
C PRO A 70 6.36 -7.71 10.37
N VAL A 71 5.67 -7.25 11.43
CA VAL A 71 5.79 -5.87 11.94
C VAL A 71 6.95 -5.75 12.92
N CYS A 72 7.05 -6.66 13.90
CA CYS A 72 8.11 -6.63 14.91
C CYS A 72 9.25 -7.61 14.64
N LEU A 73 9.12 -8.46 13.61
CA LEU A 73 10.08 -9.49 13.24
C LEU A 73 10.41 -10.46 14.39
N LYS A 74 9.44 -10.71 15.30
CA LYS A 74 9.57 -11.69 16.39
C LYS A 74 8.69 -12.90 16.13
N GLU A 75 9.15 -14.06 16.60
CA GLU A 75 8.37 -15.30 16.60
C GLU A 75 7.16 -15.15 17.52
N PHE A 76 6.09 -15.87 17.20
CA PHE A 76 4.92 -15.92 18.06
C PHE A 76 5.14 -16.86 19.23
N GLU A 77 4.92 -16.36 20.44
CA GLU A 77 4.95 -17.18 21.66
C GLU A 77 3.68 -18.03 21.79
N THR A 78 3.82 -19.25 22.29
CA THR A 78 2.68 -20.14 22.57
C THR A 78 1.75 -19.52 23.61
N GLY A 79 0.46 -19.42 23.27
CA GLY A 79 -0.55 -18.76 24.10
C GLY A 79 -0.62 -17.24 23.98
N SER A 80 0.23 -16.61 23.15
CA SER A 80 0.12 -15.19 22.85
C SER A 80 -1.18 -14.87 22.08
N LYS A 81 -1.71 -13.67 22.31
CA LYS A 81 -2.89 -13.16 21.59
C LYS A 81 -2.45 -12.57 20.25
N ALA A 82 -2.92 -13.17 19.17
CA ALA A 82 -2.76 -12.64 17.84
C ALA A 82 -4.12 -12.28 17.24
N LYS A 83 -4.12 -11.28 16.36
CA LYS A 83 -5.30 -10.88 15.58
C LYS A 83 -5.13 -11.39 14.16
N LEU A 84 -6.20 -11.95 13.62
CA LEU A 84 -6.29 -12.40 12.24
C LEU A 84 -7.05 -11.35 11.42
N MET A 85 -6.40 -10.82 10.38
CA MET A 85 -7.03 -9.91 9.43
C MET A 85 -7.98 -10.67 8.50
N PRO A 86 -9.01 -10.03 7.92
CA PRO A 86 -9.91 -10.66 6.94
C PRO A 86 -9.20 -11.15 5.67
N CYS A 87 -8.02 -10.61 5.38
CA CYS A 87 -7.13 -11.09 4.33
C CYS A 87 -6.23 -12.28 4.74
N GLN A 88 -6.54 -12.94 5.87
CA GLN A 88 -5.86 -14.13 6.42
C GLN A 88 -4.43 -13.91 6.94
N HIS A 89 -4.00 -12.65 7.10
CA HIS A 89 -2.70 -12.32 7.69
C HIS A 89 -2.78 -12.21 9.21
N VAL A 90 -1.77 -12.73 9.91
CA VAL A 90 -1.71 -12.81 11.38
C VAL A 90 -0.67 -11.85 11.93
N PHE A 91 -1.03 -11.13 12.99
CA PHE A 91 -0.15 -10.19 13.67
C PHE A 91 -0.34 -10.26 15.19
N HIS A 92 0.68 -9.87 15.96
CA HIS A 92 0.50 -9.64 17.39
C HIS A 92 -0.54 -8.55 17.62
N GLN A 93 -1.38 -8.72 18.64
CA GLN A 93 -2.38 -7.72 19.02
C GLN A 93 -1.73 -6.35 19.26
N GLU A 94 -0.58 -6.33 19.94
CA GLU A 94 0.19 -5.11 20.24
C GLU A 94 0.81 -4.44 19.02
N CYS A 95 1.05 -5.19 17.94
CA CYS A 95 1.66 -4.65 16.72
C CYS A 95 0.61 -4.11 15.75
N ILE A 96 -0.53 -4.78 15.63
CA ILE A 96 -1.54 -4.43 14.62
C ILE A 96 -2.48 -3.33 15.07
N ILE A 97 -2.80 -3.23 16.37
CA ILE A 97 -3.70 -2.17 16.86
C ILE A 97 -3.10 -0.78 16.59
N PRO A 98 -1.85 -0.45 16.98
CA PRO A 98 -1.27 0.86 16.70
C PRO A 98 -1.07 1.14 15.20
N TRP A 99 -0.98 0.08 14.39
CA TRP A 99 -0.91 0.21 12.94
C TRP A 99 -2.27 0.61 12.35
N LEU A 100 -3.35 -0.04 12.82
CA LEU A 100 -4.72 0.23 12.38
C LEU A 100 -5.26 1.58 12.86
N GLU A 101 -4.73 2.09 13.97
CA GLU A 101 -4.97 3.46 14.44
C GLU A 101 -4.35 4.54 13.55
N LYS A 102 -3.36 4.18 12.72
CA LYS A 102 -2.72 5.13 11.78
C LYS A 102 -3.19 4.95 10.36
N THR A 103 -3.47 3.72 9.94
CA THR A 103 -3.89 3.39 8.58
C THR A 103 -4.88 2.24 8.59
N ASN A 104 -5.90 2.24 7.74
CA ASN A 104 -6.84 1.14 7.62
C ASN A 104 -6.33 -0.09 6.85
N SER A 105 -5.03 -0.17 6.52
CA SER A 105 -4.52 -1.13 5.55
C SER A 105 -3.67 -2.24 6.18
N CYS A 106 -3.76 -3.46 5.65
CA CYS A 106 -2.89 -4.57 6.04
C CYS A 106 -1.42 -4.32 5.62
N PRO A 107 -0.43 -4.47 6.53
CA PRO A 107 0.98 -4.27 6.21
C PRO A 107 1.53 -5.16 5.09
N LEU A 108 0.92 -6.34 4.87
CA LEU A 108 1.42 -7.34 3.90
C LEU A 108 0.78 -7.21 2.51
N CYS A 109 -0.55 -7.05 2.46
CA CYS A 109 -1.29 -7.08 1.19
C CYS A 109 -2.08 -5.81 0.88
N ARG A 110 -1.98 -4.78 1.74
CA ARG A 110 -2.71 -3.51 1.62
C ARG A 110 -4.23 -3.67 1.54
N TYR A 111 -4.77 -4.78 2.02
CA TYR A 111 -6.21 -4.95 2.18
C TYR A 111 -6.74 -3.90 3.16
N GLU A 112 -7.71 -3.10 2.72
CA GLU A 112 -8.31 -1.99 3.46
C GLU A 112 -9.51 -2.44 4.30
N LEU A 113 -9.47 -2.16 5.59
CA LEU A 113 -10.61 -2.24 6.50
C LEU A 113 -11.55 -1.03 6.33
N PRO A 114 -12.81 -1.14 6.78
CA PRO A 114 -13.71 0.00 6.89
C PRO A 114 -13.13 1.10 7.78
N THR A 115 -13.43 2.35 7.44
CA THR A 115 -13.03 3.58 8.16
C THR A 115 -14.26 4.32 8.67
N ASP A 116 -14.06 5.24 9.62
CA ASP A 116 -15.12 6.11 10.13
C ASP A 116 -15.31 7.38 9.25
N ASP A 117 -14.40 7.62 8.30
CA ASP A 117 -14.44 8.78 7.39
C ASP A 117 -15.39 8.52 6.21
N GLU A 118 -16.56 9.17 6.24
CA GLU A 118 -17.61 9.01 5.23
C GLU A 118 -17.13 9.36 3.80
N ASP A 119 -16.38 10.46 3.67
CA ASP A 119 -15.85 10.92 2.38
C ASP A 119 -14.90 9.88 1.76
N TYR A 120 -14.06 9.25 2.58
CA TYR A 120 -13.14 8.21 2.13
C TYR A 120 -13.89 6.95 1.68
N GLU A 121 -14.90 6.50 2.43
CA GLU A 121 -15.71 5.35 2.04
C GLU A 121 -16.54 5.62 0.78
N MET A 122 -17.04 6.85 0.59
CA MET A 122 -17.70 7.26 -0.65
C MET A 122 -16.74 7.19 -1.83
N TYR A 123 -15.56 7.80 -1.71
CA TYR A 123 -14.51 7.74 -2.74
C TYR A 123 -14.13 6.29 -3.09
N ARG A 124 -13.92 5.45 -2.06
CA ARG A 124 -13.62 4.02 -2.23
C ARG A 124 -14.72 3.28 -3.00
N LYS A 125 -15.98 3.58 -2.71
CA LYS A 125 -17.15 2.98 -3.40
C LYS A 125 -17.26 3.44 -4.85
N GLU A 126 -17.02 4.72 -5.12
CA GLU A 126 -17.01 5.28 -6.48
C GLU A 126 -15.89 4.67 -7.32
N LYS A 127 -14.68 4.54 -6.76
CA LYS A 127 -13.55 3.87 -7.41
C LYS A 127 -13.87 2.42 -7.79
N LYS A 128 -14.48 1.66 -6.87
CA LYS A 128 -14.93 0.28 -7.16
C LYS A 128 -15.95 0.23 -8.30
N ARG A 129 -16.95 1.13 -8.29
CA ARG A 129 -17.95 1.24 -9.36
C ARG A 129 -17.33 1.64 -10.70
N ALA A 130 -16.30 2.46 -10.71
CA ALA A 130 -15.59 2.83 -11.94
C ALA A 130 -14.86 1.62 -12.54
N VAL A 131 -14.14 0.85 -11.71
CA VAL A 131 -13.46 -0.39 -12.13
C VAL A 131 -14.45 -1.42 -12.67
N GLU A 132 -15.62 -1.57 -12.03
CA GLU A 132 -16.67 -2.48 -12.51
C GLU A 132 -17.19 -2.06 -13.88
N ARG A 133 -17.50 -0.78 -14.08
CA ARG A 133 -17.92 -0.24 -15.39
C ARG A 133 -16.87 -0.49 -16.48
N GLU A 134 -15.59 -0.36 -16.15
CA GLU A 134 -14.50 -0.63 -17.10
C GLU A 134 -14.47 -2.11 -17.50
N LYS A 135 -14.61 -3.02 -16.53
CA LYS A 135 -14.71 -4.46 -16.80
C LYS A 135 -15.94 -4.81 -17.63
N ASP A 136 -17.08 -4.17 -17.36
CA ASP A 136 -18.30 -4.38 -18.14
C ASP A 136 -18.09 -3.93 -19.60
N LEU A 137 -17.47 -2.77 -19.80
CA LEU A 137 -17.11 -2.27 -21.14
C LEU A 137 -16.13 -3.22 -21.85
N GLU A 138 -15.13 -3.74 -21.15
CA GLU A 138 -14.18 -4.72 -21.69
C GLU A 138 -14.88 -6.03 -22.06
N SER A 139 -15.81 -6.51 -21.21
CA SER A 139 -16.62 -7.69 -21.50
C SER A 139 -17.48 -7.48 -22.74
N LEU A 140 -18.10 -6.30 -22.90
CA LEU A 140 -18.87 -5.95 -24.09
C LEU A 140 -17.99 -5.89 -25.33
N HIS A 141 -16.81 -5.25 -25.23
CA HIS A 141 -15.83 -5.18 -26.31
C HIS A 141 -15.43 -6.59 -26.77
N ASN A 142 -15.07 -7.47 -25.84
CA ASN A 142 -14.65 -8.84 -26.18
C ASN A 142 -15.78 -9.64 -26.82
N SER A 143 -17.03 -9.46 -26.40
CA SER A 143 -18.19 -10.14 -27.00
C SER A 143 -18.51 -9.68 -28.43
N MET A 144 -18.10 -8.46 -28.81
CA MET A 144 -18.35 -7.89 -30.14
C MET A 144 -17.35 -8.39 -31.20
N PHE A 145 -16.18 -8.88 -30.75
CA PHE A 145 -15.07 -9.30 -31.62
C PHE A 145 -14.77 -10.82 -31.55
N THR A 146 -15.65 -11.61 -30.93
CA THR A 146 -15.68 -13.09 -30.97
C THR A 146 -16.80 -13.59 -31.86
#